data_AF-A0A4X1T9T6-F1
#
_entry.id   AF-A0A4X1T9T6-F1
#
_cell.length_a   1.000
_cell.length_b   1.000
_cell.length_c   1.000
_cell.angle_alpha   90.00
_cell.angle_beta   90.00
_cell.angle_gamma   90.00
#
_symmetry.space_group_name_H-M   'P 1'
#
loop_
_entity.id
_entity.type
_entity.pdbx_description
1 polymer ?
#
loop_
_entity_poly.entity_id
_entity_poly.type
_entity_poly.pdbx_seq_one_letter_code
_entity_poly.pdbx_strand_id
1 'polypeptide(L)'
;MAQLCGPSWCGALLALLALLLLGGAKEANGDRGVHESTINDLATSRNGADSSVPSVPRRQDSDDLTDDIINYEEYCTAKAVTGPCRAAFPRWYFNAEKNSCDKFIYGGCRGNKNSYHSKEECMQRCFGKQLYPALPRGTKVVVLAGLFVMVLVLLLGASVVCLIRVARRNQERALHTVWSTADDKEHLVKSTYVL
;
A
#
# COMPACT_ATOMS: atom_id res chain seq x y z
N MET A 1 -43.21 -3.27 -15.82
CA MET A 1 -42.01 -4.07 -15.49
C MET A 1 -41.17 -3.35 -14.44
N ALA A 2 -41.57 -3.40 -13.17
CA ALA A 2 -40.86 -2.78 -12.05
C ALA A 2 -40.87 -3.73 -10.86
N GLN A 3 -39.83 -4.56 -10.75
CA GLN A 3 -39.64 -5.50 -9.64
C GLN A 3 -38.15 -5.62 -9.34
N LEU A 4 -37.52 -4.56 -8.83
CA LEU A 4 -36.19 -4.66 -8.24
C LEU A 4 -36.06 -3.60 -7.13
N CYS A 5 -36.56 -3.92 -5.93
CA CYS A 5 -35.86 -3.71 -4.65
C CYS A 5 -36.81 -4.12 -3.51
N GLY A 6 -36.80 -5.41 -3.16
CA GLY A 6 -37.42 -5.89 -1.92
C GLY A 6 -36.49 -5.67 -0.72
N PRO A 7 -37.01 -5.65 0.51
CA PRO A 7 -36.25 -5.38 1.76
C PRO A 7 -35.13 -6.39 2.05
N SER A 8 -35.02 -7.50 1.30
CA SER A 8 -33.96 -8.51 1.44
C SER A 8 -32.61 -8.07 0.87
N TRP A 9 -32.58 -7.11 -0.06
CA TRP A 9 -31.34 -6.72 -0.75
C TRP A 9 -30.51 -5.70 0.05
N CYS A 10 -31.17 -4.90 0.90
CA CYS A 10 -30.51 -3.97 1.80
C CYS A 10 -29.73 -4.71 2.91
N GLY A 11 -30.29 -5.80 3.43
CA GLY A 11 -29.62 -6.67 4.40
C GLY A 11 -28.41 -7.40 3.80
N ALA A 12 -28.52 -7.89 2.56
CA ALA A 12 -27.42 -8.56 1.88
C ALA A 12 -26.24 -7.61 1.59
N LEU A 13 -26.54 -6.35 1.20
CA LEU A 13 -25.50 -5.33 0.94
C LEU A 13 -24.79 -4.90 2.23
N LEU A 14 -25.51 -4.75 3.34
CA LEU A 14 -24.93 -4.44 4.64
C LEU A 14 -24.11 -5.61 5.20
N ALA A 15 -24.53 -6.86 4.98
CA ALA A 15 -23.75 -8.04 5.36
C ALA A 15 -22.46 -8.19 4.54
N LEU A 16 -22.50 -7.89 3.24
CA LEU A 16 -21.31 -7.86 2.38
C LEU A 16 -20.33 -6.76 2.78
N LEU A 17 -20.83 -5.57 3.12
CA LEU A 17 -20.00 -4.49 3.65
C LEU A 17 -19.39 -4.83 5.02
N ALA A 18 -20.14 -5.50 5.90
CA ALA A 18 -19.63 -5.96 7.19
C ALA A 18 -18.55 -7.06 7.04
N LEU A 19 -18.72 -7.99 6.10
CA LEU A 19 -17.72 -9.01 5.76
C LEU A 19 -16.43 -8.41 5.16
N LEU A 20 -16.55 -7.34 4.37
CA LEU A 20 -15.40 -6.63 3.81
C LEU A 20 -14.66 -5.77 4.85
N LEU A 21 -15.36 -5.24 5.86
CA LEU A 21 -14.75 -4.43 6.93
C LEU A 21 -14.11 -5.28 8.04
N LEU A 22 -14.58 -6.51 8.26
CA LEU A 22 -14.02 -7.44 9.25
C LEU A 22 -13.05 -8.48 8.66
N GLY A 23 -12.97 -8.59 7.32
CA GLY A 23 -12.22 -9.63 6.62
C GLY A 23 -11.01 -9.14 5.83
N GLY A 24 -9.98 -8.61 6.50
CA GLY A 24 -8.64 -8.43 5.92
C GLY A 24 -7.57 -8.48 7.03
N ALA A 25 -6.57 -9.36 7.04
CA ALA A 25 -6.03 -10.25 6.03
C ALA A 25 -5.51 -11.53 6.70
N LYS A 26 -5.78 -12.70 6.09
CA LYS A 26 -5.09 -13.96 6.40
C LYS A 26 -4.09 -14.17 5.27
N GLU A 27 -2.82 -13.86 5.52
CA GLU A 27 -1.73 -14.20 4.60
C GLU A 27 -1.66 -15.72 4.43
N ALA A 28 -1.85 -16.16 3.20
CA ALA A 28 -1.60 -17.53 2.80
C ALA A 28 -0.09 -17.69 2.59
N ASN A 29 0.53 -18.41 3.52
CA ASN A 29 1.88 -18.94 3.43
C ASN A 29 2.01 -19.83 2.18
N GLY A 30 2.65 -19.29 1.14
CA GLY A 30 3.03 -20.02 -0.06
C GLY A 30 4.42 -20.63 0.11
N ASP A 31 4.45 -21.80 0.75
CA ASP A 31 5.63 -22.65 0.87
C ASP A 31 6.04 -23.14 -0.53
N ARG A 32 7.27 -22.84 -0.98
CA ARG A 32 7.86 -23.47 -2.17
C ARG A 32 9.20 -24.09 -1.80
N GLY A 33 9.19 -25.42 -1.84
CA GLY A 33 10.27 -26.31 -1.47
C GLY A 33 11.61 -26.04 -2.16
N VAL A 34 12.64 -26.20 -1.33
CA VAL A 34 13.74 -27.17 -1.49
C VAL A 34 14.41 -27.24 -2.85
N HIS A 35 15.67 -26.82 -2.88
CA HIS A 35 16.72 -27.68 -3.43
C HIS A 35 17.86 -27.77 -2.40
N GLU A 36 17.74 -28.81 -1.56
CA GLU A 36 18.78 -29.39 -0.74
C GLU A 36 19.71 -30.19 -1.66
N SER A 37 21.02 -29.98 -1.57
CA SER A 37 22.00 -30.97 -2.00
C SER A 37 23.07 -31.12 -0.93
N THR A 38 22.78 -32.13 -0.10
CA THR A 38 23.53 -32.87 0.91
C THR A 38 25.06 -32.88 0.79
N ILE A 39 25.70 -32.47 1.90
CA ILE A 39 26.79 -33.09 2.68
C ILE A 39 27.91 -33.83 1.92
N ASN A 40 29.15 -33.41 2.19
CA ASN A 40 30.22 -34.31 2.63
C ASN A 40 30.97 -33.66 3.80
N ASP A 41 30.75 -34.21 4.99
CA ASP A 41 31.58 -33.98 6.17
C ASP A 41 32.97 -34.61 5.97
N LEU A 42 34.02 -33.85 6.26
CA LEU A 42 35.25 -34.42 6.79
C LEU A 42 35.84 -33.47 7.83
N ALA A 43 35.60 -33.80 9.10
CA ALA A 43 36.32 -33.24 10.22
C ALA A 43 37.80 -33.65 10.14
N THR A 44 38.73 -32.74 10.44
CA THR A 44 39.99 -33.05 11.13
C THR A 44 40.66 -31.79 11.72
N SER A 45 40.84 -31.86 13.03
CA SER A 45 41.91 -31.32 13.89
C SER A 45 42.00 -29.83 14.25
N ARG A 46 41.62 -29.61 15.52
CA ARG A 46 42.11 -28.66 16.53
C ARG A 46 43.56 -28.17 16.32
N ASN A 47 43.78 -26.89 16.63
CA ASN A 47 44.69 -26.43 17.68
C ASN A 47 44.14 -25.12 18.27
N GLY A 48 44.08 -25.05 19.60
CA GLY A 48 43.57 -23.90 20.35
C GLY A 48 44.63 -22.83 20.56
N ALA A 49 44.16 -21.59 20.68
CA ALA A 49 44.81 -20.55 21.46
C ALA A 49 43.71 -19.57 21.93
N ASP A 50 43.78 -19.23 23.21
CA ASP A 50 42.83 -18.46 24.00
C ASP A 50 42.48 -17.09 23.41
N SER A 51 41.20 -16.74 23.47
CA SER A 51 40.79 -15.43 23.97
C SER A 51 39.34 -15.51 24.45
N SER A 52 39.15 -15.27 25.74
CA SER A 52 37.86 -15.18 26.42
C SER A 52 36.97 -14.12 25.77
N VAL A 53 35.98 -14.57 24.99
CA VAL A 53 34.83 -13.75 24.59
C VAL A 53 33.60 -14.41 25.20
N PRO A 54 32.83 -13.71 26.06
CA PRO A 54 31.55 -14.22 26.51
C PRO A 54 30.63 -14.45 25.31
N SER A 55 30.22 -15.70 25.12
CA SER A 55 29.18 -16.10 24.17
C SER A 55 27.86 -15.44 24.55
N VAL A 56 27.54 -14.33 23.87
CA VAL A 56 26.23 -13.69 23.94
C VAL A 56 25.23 -14.55 23.15
N PRO A 57 24.10 -14.97 23.74
CA PRO A 57 23.05 -15.71 23.04
C PRO A 57 22.45 -14.89 21.90
N ARG A 58 22.27 -15.52 20.72
CA ARG A 58 21.45 -15.00 19.63
C ARG A 58 20.06 -14.59 20.16
N ARG A 59 19.72 -13.32 19.96
CA ARG A 59 18.34 -12.88 19.75
C ARG A 59 18.20 -12.61 18.25
N GLN A 60 17.52 -13.52 17.55
CA GLN A 60 17.00 -13.27 16.21
C GLN A 60 15.52 -12.90 16.34
N ASP A 61 15.07 -12.05 15.42
CA ASP A 61 13.74 -11.44 15.27
C ASP A 61 13.47 -10.15 16.08
N SER A 62 14.11 -9.03 15.66
CA SER A 62 13.45 -7.71 15.56
C SER A 62 14.25 -6.54 14.95
N ASP A 63 15.56 -6.66 14.63
CA ASP A 63 16.42 -5.51 14.21
C ASP A 63 16.89 -5.51 12.74
N ASP A 64 16.34 -6.37 11.88
CA ASP A 64 16.94 -6.69 10.56
C ASP A 64 16.82 -5.56 9.51
N LEU A 65 15.83 -4.66 9.61
CA LEU A 65 15.65 -3.61 8.59
C LEU A 65 16.59 -2.42 8.80
N THR A 66 17.08 -2.18 10.02
CA THR A 66 17.94 -1.04 10.34
C THR A 66 19.38 -1.21 9.86
N ASP A 67 19.90 -2.44 9.84
CA ASP A 67 21.26 -2.69 9.38
C ASP A 67 21.38 -2.48 7.86
N ASP A 68 20.37 -2.90 7.10
CA ASP A 68 20.31 -2.68 5.65
C ASP A 68 20.19 -1.20 5.27
N ILE A 69 19.47 -0.39 6.07
CA ILE A 69 19.37 1.06 5.87
C ILE A 69 20.72 1.76 6.10
N ILE A 70 21.38 1.45 7.23
CA ILE A 70 22.68 2.06 7.58
C ILE A 70 23.75 1.68 6.54
N ASN A 71 23.70 0.43 6.07
CA ASN A 71 24.57 -0.08 5.04
C ASN A 71 24.33 0.59 3.67
N TYR A 72 23.09 0.90 3.30
CA TYR A 72 22.82 1.62 2.05
C TYR A 72 23.34 3.07 2.08
N GLU A 73 23.19 3.78 3.20
CA GLU A 73 23.67 5.16 3.30
C GLU A 73 25.20 5.25 3.12
N GLU A 74 25.95 4.36 3.76
CA GLU A 74 27.42 4.40 3.70
C GLU A 74 27.98 3.99 2.34
N TYR A 75 27.33 3.03 1.66
CA TYR A 75 27.82 2.44 0.41
C TYR A 75 27.24 3.11 -0.84
N CYS A 76 26.07 3.75 -0.77
CA CYS A 76 25.35 4.19 -1.96
C CYS A 76 24.97 5.67 -1.94
N THR A 77 24.66 6.29 -0.80
CA THR A 77 24.24 7.71 -0.77
C THR A 77 25.40 8.66 -0.45
N ALA A 78 26.43 8.17 0.26
CA ALA A 78 27.60 8.97 0.63
C ALA A 78 28.29 9.57 -0.61
N LYS A 79 28.69 10.86 -0.56
CA LYS A 79 29.35 11.55 -1.69
C LYS A 79 30.70 10.91 -2.03
N ALA A 80 31.15 10.99 -3.28
CA ALA A 80 32.49 10.51 -3.66
C ALA A 80 33.59 11.24 -2.87
N VAL A 81 34.57 10.51 -2.33
CA VAL A 81 35.68 11.07 -1.55
C VAL A 81 37.03 10.70 -2.18
N THR A 82 37.75 11.69 -2.70
CA THR A 82 39.13 11.50 -3.18
C THR A 82 40.10 11.20 -2.03
N GLY A 83 39.91 11.81 -0.85
CA GLY A 83 40.82 11.67 0.28
C GLY A 83 42.10 12.52 0.13
N PRO A 84 42.99 12.52 1.14
CA PRO A 84 44.14 13.42 1.19
C PRO A 84 45.37 12.92 0.43
N CYS A 85 45.42 11.63 0.08
CA CYS A 85 46.50 11.08 -0.71
C CYS A 85 46.44 11.55 -2.18
N ARG A 86 47.58 11.55 -2.86
CA ARG A 86 47.76 12.16 -4.20
C ARG A 86 47.92 11.16 -5.35
N ALA A 87 47.58 9.89 -5.13
CA ALA A 87 47.53 8.93 -6.23
C ALA A 87 46.27 9.16 -7.08
N ALA A 88 46.21 8.57 -8.28
CA ALA A 88 45.08 8.73 -9.19
C ALA A 88 44.49 7.36 -9.54
N PHE A 89 43.61 6.85 -8.68
CA PHE A 89 42.90 5.60 -8.92
C PHE A 89 41.51 5.88 -9.52
N PRO A 90 41.24 5.50 -10.78
CA PRO A 90 39.89 5.62 -11.33
C PRO A 90 38.96 4.65 -10.59
N ARG A 91 37.86 5.19 -10.07
CA ARG A 91 36.83 4.46 -9.33
C ARG A 91 35.44 4.88 -9.78
N TRP A 92 34.44 4.12 -9.36
CA TRP A 92 33.03 4.42 -9.59
C TRP A 92 32.35 4.71 -8.26
N TYR A 93 31.41 5.66 -8.24
CA TYR A 93 30.55 5.90 -7.09
C TYR A 93 29.10 5.98 -7.55
N PHE A 94 28.17 5.61 -6.69
CA PHE A 94 26.75 5.73 -6.96
C PHE A 94 26.28 7.16 -6.68
N ASN A 95 25.63 7.76 -7.67
CA ASN A 95 24.98 9.05 -7.57
C ASN A 95 23.48 8.83 -7.35
N ALA A 96 23.04 8.94 -6.09
CA ALA A 96 21.64 8.71 -5.71
C ALA A 96 20.66 9.71 -6.36
N GLU A 97 21.10 10.93 -6.70
CA GLU A 97 20.27 11.94 -7.38
C GLU A 97 19.97 11.53 -8.83
N LYS A 98 20.96 10.94 -9.51
CA LYS A 98 20.84 10.49 -10.91
C LYS A 98 20.45 9.02 -11.05
N ASN A 99 20.45 8.27 -9.95
CA ASN A 99 20.35 6.81 -9.94
C ASN A 99 21.35 6.13 -10.91
N SER A 100 22.58 6.65 -10.97
CA SER A 100 23.63 6.17 -11.88
C SER A 100 24.97 6.04 -11.18
N CYS A 101 25.82 5.14 -11.67
CA CYS A 101 27.22 5.07 -11.27
C CYS A 101 28.08 5.96 -12.17
N ASP A 102 28.75 6.95 -11.56
CA ASP A 102 29.61 7.93 -12.22
C ASP A 102 31.09 7.68 -11.85
N LYS A 103 32.03 8.07 -12.71
CA LYS A 103 33.47 7.91 -12.45
C LYS A 103 34.00 9.05 -11.57
N PHE A 104 34.96 8.73 -10.70
CA PHE A 104 35.75 9.71 -9.96
C PHE A 104 37.18 9.23 -9.74
N ILE A 105 38.05 10.11 -9.24
CA ILE A 105 39.43 9.78 -8.89
C ILE A 105 39.57 9.63 -7.38
N TYR A 106 40.00 8.46 -6.94
CA TYR A 106 40.36 8.17 -5.56
C TYR A 106 41.87 8.38 -5.34
N GLY A 107 42.21 9.12 -4.29
CA GLY A 107 43.56 9.51 -3.90
C GLY A 107 44.39 8.39 -3.30
N GLY A 108 43.77 7.26 -2.95
CA GLY A 108 44.45 6.07 -2.43
C GLY A 108 44.41 5.90 -0.91
N CYS A 109 43.88 6.86 -0.16
CA CYS A 109 43.67 6.69 1.28
C CYS A 109 42.47 7.50 1.81
N ARG A 110 41.90 7.06 2.94
CA ARG A 110 40.79 7.72 3.66
C ARG A 110 39.60 8.09 2.75
N GLY A 111 39.22 7.15 1.88
CA GLY A 111 37.97 7.24 1.12
C GLY A 111 36.81 6.70 1.96
N ASN A 112 35.60 6.79 1.42
CA ASN A 112 34.42 6.14 1.99
C ASN A 112 34.07 4.86 1.21
N LYS A 113 32.96 4.20 1.60
CA LYS A 113 32.55 2.91 1.03
C LYS A 113 31.79 3.03 -0.30
N ASN A 114 31.30 4.22 -0.66
CA ASN A 114 30.78 4.51 -2.00
C ASN A 114 31.93 4.70 -3.01
N SER A 115 32.73 3.64 -3.21
CA SER A 115 33.91 3.62 -4.08
C SER A 115 34.16 2.20 -4.59
N TYR A 116 33.83 1.97 -5.85
CA TYR A 116 33.84 0.66 -6.50
C TYR A 116 34.87 0.59 -7.63
N HIS A 117 35.32 -0.61 -7.95
CA HIS A 117 36.32 -0.82 -9.00
C HIS A 117 35.71 -0.82 -10.40
N SER A 118 34.45 -1.23 -10.53
CA SER A 118 33.72 -1.32 -11.80
C SER A 118 32.35 -0.66 -11.71
N LYS A 119 31.78 -0.33 -12.88
CA LYS A 119 30.43 0.22 -12.96
C LYS A 119 29.41 -0.84 -12.54
N GLU A 120 29.66 -2.09 -12.94
CA GLU A 120 28.80 -3.24 -12.72
C GLU A 120 28.66 -3.55 -11.23
N GLU A 121 29.78 -3.55 -10.48
CA GLU A 121 29.79 -3.71 -9.03
C GLU A 121 28.98 -2.61 -8.33
N CYS A 122 29.21 -1.35 -8.72
CA CYS A 122 28.48 -0.21 -8.18
C CYS A 122 26.96 -0.33 -8.44
N MET A 123 26.56 -0.67 -9.67
CA MET A 123 25.15 -0.82 -10.02
C MET A 123 24.54 -2.03 -9.29
N GLN A 124 25.22 -3.17 -9.25
CA GLN A 124 24.72 -4.35 -8.53
C GLN A 124 24.51 -4.08 -7.04
N ARG A 125 25.38 -3.25 -6.44
CA ARG A 125 25.29 -2.95 -5.00
C ARG A 125 24.18 -1.96 -4.67
N CYS A 126 23.98 -0.94 -5.51
CA CYS A 126 23.15 0.23 -5.19
C CYS A 126 21.90 0.40 -6.05
N PHE A 127 21.91 -0.06 -7.30
CA PHE A 127 20.79 0.10 -8.22
C PHE A 127 19.60 -0.77 -7.79
N GLY A 128 18.40 -0.22 -7.82
CA GLY A 128 17.18 -0.92 -7.40
C GLY A 128 17.06 -1.15 -5.88
N LYS A 129 18.09 -0.82 -5.09
CA LYS A 129 18.07 -0.78 -3.63
C LYS A 129 17.72 0.59 -3.07
N GLN A 130 17.09 1.45 -3.87
CA GLN A 130 16.24 2.51 -3.36
C GLN A 130 15.21 1.82 -2.50
N LEU A 131 15.53 1.71 -1.22
CA LEU A 131 14.79 1.02 -0.20
C LEU A 131 13.47 1.76 -0.16
N TYR A 132 12.49 1.23 -0.91
CA TYR A 132 11.14 1.76 -1.12
C TYR A 132 11.11 3.29 -0.96
N PRO A 133 11.25 4.13 -2.01
CA PRO A 133 11.37 5.60 -1.85
C PRO A 133 10.37 6.09 -0.82
N ALA A 134 10.85 6.40 0.40
CA ALA A 134 10.12 6.29 1.66
C ALA A 134 8.62 6.30 1.42
N LEU A 135 8.04 5.14 1.08
CA LEU A 135 6.65 5.11 0.65
C LEU A 135 5.92 5.58 1.88
N PRO A 136 5.31 6.78 1.87
CA PRO A 136 4.90 7.38 3.13
C PRO A 136 3.99 6.33 3.75
N ARG A 137 4.20 6.01 5.03
CA ARG A 137 3.29 5.10 5.76
C ARG A 137 1.82 5.53 5.60
N GLY A 138 1.62 6.79 5.20
CA GLY A 138 0.36 7.38 4.76
C GLY A 138 -0.15 7.04 3.35
N THR A 139 0.57 6.45 2.40
CA THR A 139 0.01 6.17 1.04
C THR A 139 -1.18 5.22 1.12
N LYS A 140 -1.10 4.18 1.96
CA LYS A 140 -2.25 3.31 2.22
C LYS A 140 -3.39 4.08 2.87
N VAL A 141 -3.09 4.99 3.79
CA VAL A 141 -4.10 5.82 4.48
C VAL A 141 -4.74 6.84 3.54
N VAL A 142 -3.97 7.46 2.64
CA VAL A 142 -4.46 8.44 1.66
C VAL A 142 -5.29 7.75 0.58
N VAL A 143 -4.88 6.57 0.12
CA VAL A 143 -5.68 5.77 -0.83
C VAL A 143 -6.97 5.30 -0.17
N LEU A 144 -6.93 4.79 1.07
CA LEU A 144 -8.13 4.38 1.81
C LEU A 144 -9.05 5.56 2.13
N ALA A 145 -8.50 6.69 2.56
CA ALA A 145 -9.26 7.92 2.80
C ALA A 145 -9.89 8.44 1.50
N GLY A 146 -9.14 8.42 0.39
CA GLY A 146 -9.64 8.79 -0.93
C GLY A 146 -10.80 7.88 -1.38
N LEU A 147 -10.64 6.56 -1.26
CA LEU A 147 -11.70 5.60 -1.59
C LEU A 147 -12.93 5.78 -0.71
N PHE A 148 -12.75 5.99 0.60
CA PHE A 148 -13.85 6.21 1.52
C PHE A 148 -14.63 7.51 1.18
N VAL A 149 -13.91 8.60 0.91
CA VAL A 149 -14.52 9.88 0.48
C VAL A 149 -15.27 9.71 -0.84
N MET A 150 -14.70 9.00 -1.81
CA MET A 150 -15.36 8.73 -3.10
C MET A 150 -16.65 7.92 -2.93
N VAL A 151 -16.64 6.89 -2.08
CA VAL A 151 -17.85 6.10 -1.79
C VAL A 151 -18.92 6.94 -1.09
N LEU A 152 -18.54 7.77 -0.11
CA LEU A 152 -19.48 8.67 0.57
C LEU A 152 -20.16 9.64 -0.40
N VAL A 153 -19.41 10.25 -1.32
CA VAL A 153 -19.96 11.16 -2.33
C VAL A 153 -20.96 10.43 -3.23
N LEU A 154 -20.64 9.21 -3.68
CA LEU A 154 -21.54 8.40 -4.50
C LEU A 154 -22.82 7.99 -3.76
N LEU A 155 -22.72 7.61 -2.48
CA LEU A 155 -23.87 7.24 -1.65
C LEU A 155 -24.79 8.44 -1.37
N LEU A 156 -24.21 9.60 -1.04
CA LEU A 156 -24.97 10.83 -0.86
C LEU A 156 -25.66 11.26 -2.16
N GLY A 157 -24.94 11.20 -3.30
CA GLY A 157 -25.51 11.47 -4.62
C GLY A 157 -26.67 10.56 -4.97
N ALA A 158 -26.52 9.24 -4.79
CA ALA A 158 -27.58 8.26 -5.05
C ALA A 158 -28.79 8.45 -4.13
N SER A 159 -28.56 8.75 -2.85
CA SER A 159 -29.61 9.04 -1.87
C SER A 159 -30.43 10.28 -2.28
N VAL A 160 -29.76 11.39 -2.63
CA VAL A 160 -30.43 12.61 -3.09
C VAL A 160 -31.24 12.36 -4.37
N VAL A 161 -30.68 11.64 -5.34
CA VAL A 161 -31.41 11.26 -6.57
C VAL A 161 -32.63 10.40 -6.27
N CYS A 162 -32.50 9.44 -5.34
CA CYS A 162 -33.60 8.60 -4.89
C CYS A 162 -34.69 9.44 -4.20
N LEU A 163 -34.32 10.35 -3.30
CA LEU A 163 -35.25 11.26 -2.64
C LEU A 163 -35.98 12.15 -3.64
N ILE A 164 -35.29 12.70 -4.65
CA ILE A 164 -35.95 13.48 -5.72
C ILE A 164 -36.93 12.60 -6.51
N ARG A 165 -36.56 11.37 -6.87
CA ARG A 165 -37.44 10.42 -7.56
C ARG A 165 -38.66 10.04 -6.71
N VAL A 166 -38.46 9.81 -5.41
CA VAL A 166 -39.53 9.47 -4.46
C VAL A 166 -40.44 10.66 -4.20
N ALA A 167 -39.89 11.86 -4.00
CA ALA A 167 -40.65 13.09 -3.82
C ALA A 167 -41.49 13.40 -5.08
N ARG A 168 -40.90 13.25 -6.27
CA ARG A 168 -41.62 13.42 -7.54
C ARG A 168 -42.75 12.40 -7.68
N ARG A 169 -42.49 11.13 -7.40
CA ARG A 169 -43.52 10.07 -7.40
C ARG A 169 -44.58 10.28 -6.31
N ASN A 170 -44.19 10.81 -5.15
CA ASN A 170 -45.11 11.13 -4.06
C ASN A 170 -46.02 12.30 -4.43
N GLN A 171 -45.50 13.30 -5.14
CA GLN A 171 -46.29 14.42 -5.64
C GLN A 171 -47.31 13.96 -6.69
N GLU A 172 -46.94 13.03 -7.57
CA GLU A 172 -47.90 12.37 -8.49
C GLU A 172 -49.01 11.62 -7.74
N ARG A 173 -48.69 10.93 -6.64
CA ARG A 173 -49.70 10.27 -5.79
C ARG A 173 -50.57 11.25 -5.02
N ALA A 174 -49.98 12.30 -4.43
CA ALA A 174 -50.70 13.32 -3.68
C ALA A 174 -51.68 14.10 -4.58
N LEU A 175 -51.27 14.42 -5.81
CA LEU A 175 -52.14 15.02 -6.82
C LEU A 175 -53.33 14.11 -7.15
N HIS A 176 -53.10 12.81 -7.34
CA HIS A 176 -54.18 11.84 -7.59
C HIS A 176 -55.13 11.68 -6.39
N THR A 177 -54.63 11.69 -5.15
CA THR A 177 -55.51 11.62 -3.97
C THR A 177 -56.39 12.87 -3.83
N VAL A 178 -55.85 14.06 -4.15
CA VAL A 178 -56.59 15.33 -4.10
C VAL A 178 -57.65 15.39 -5.21
N TRP A 179 -57.31 14.97 -6.44
CA TRP A 179 -58.28 14.90 -7.53
C TRP A 179 -59.39 13.87 -7.25
N SER A 180 -59.03 12.68 -6.74
CA SER A 180 -60.01 11.64 -6.39
C SER A 180 -61.00 12.09 -5.31
N THR A 181 -60.54 12.83 -4.28
CA THR A 181 -61.45 13.34 -3.24
C THR A 181 -62.32 14.53 -3.69
N ALA A 182 -61.91 15.25 -4.74
CA ALA A 182 -62.70 16.32 -5.34
C ALA A 182 -63.81 15.76 -6.25
N ASP A 183 -63.50 14.78 -7.08
CA ASP A 183 -64.47 14.13 -7.98
C ASP A 183 -65.58 13.38 -7.22
N ASP A 184 -65.23 12.67 -6.13
CA ASP A 184 -66.20 11.93 -5.31
C ASP A 184 -67.25 12.87 -4.68
N LYS A 185 -66.88 14.11 -4.37
CA LYS A 185 -67.79 15.12 -3.82
C LYS A 185 -68.74 15.69 -4.87
N GLU A 186 -68.27 15.93 -6.10
CA GLU A 186 -69.16 16.44 -7.16
C GLU A 186 -70.23 15.42 -7.56
N HIS A 187 -69.91 14.12 -7.58
CA HIS A 187 -70.88 13.07 -7.88
C HIS A 187 -72.03 12.98 -6.87
N LEU A 188 -71.75 13.21 -5.58
CA LEU A 188 -72.76 13.20 -4.52
C LEU A 188 -73.65 14.44 -4.56
N VAL A 189 -73.08 15.61 -4.87
CA VAL A 189 -73.84 16.86 -4.98
C VAL A 189 -74.80 16.78 -6.18
N LYS A 190 -74.37 16.25 -7.32
CA LYS A 190 -75.21 16.14 -8.53
C LYS A 190 -76.42 15.22 -8.34
N SER A 191 -76.33 14.19 -7.50
CA SER A 191 -77.46 13.29 -7.21
C SER A 191 -78.54 13.91 -6.31
N THR A 192 -78.20 14.96 -5.56
CA THR A 192 -79.13 15.60 -4.62
C THR A 192 -80.04 16.63 -5.30
N TYR A 193 -79.68 17.11 -6.50
CA TYR A 193 -80.47 18.07 -7.28
C TYR A 193 -81.43 17.40 -8.29
N VAL A 194 -81.60 16.08 -8.26
CA VAL A 194 -82.48 15.32 -9.19
C VAL A 194 -83.63 14.61 -8.45
N LEU A 195 -83.95 15.02 -7.22
CA LEU A 195 -85.19 14.69 -6.51
C LEU A 195 -86.04 15.96 -6.36
#